data_AF-A0A7V9NUN1-F1
#
_entry.id   AF-A0A7V9NUN1-F1
#
_cell.length_a   1.000
_cell.length_b   1.000
_cell.length_c   1.000
_cell.angle_alpha   90.00
_cell.angle_beta   90.00
_cell.angle_gamma   90.00
#
_symmetry.space_group_name_H-M   'P 1'
#
loop_
_entity.id
_entity.type
_entity.pdbx_description
1 polymer ?
#
loop_
_entity_poly.entity_id
_entity_poly.type
_entity_poly.pdbx_seq_one_letter_code
_entity_poly.pdbx_strand_id
1 'polypeptide(L)'
;MFPGLDDLIETLRRRGKNPVDEREARSVDTFLAELARLERPFDEHADPVHVTASALITGIRGVILLKHKKLGIWVQPGGHIDEGETPAEAAVRESIEETGLPVTLLNNQAVQVDVHPGPRGHTHLDIRFL
;
A
#
# COMPACT_ATOMS: atom_id res chain seq x y z
N MET A 1 -12.31 -3.46 -14.66
CA MET A 1 -10.86 -3.60 -14.92
C MET A 1 -10.17 -2.88 -13.78
N PHE A 2 -9.20 -3.50 -13.09
CA PHE A 2 -8.51 -2.90 -11.95
C PHE A 2 -7.29 -2.11 -12.45
N PRO A 3 -7.34 -0.77 -12.52
CA PRO A 3 -6.25 0.01 -13.08
C PRO A 3 -4.95 -0.21 -12.30
N GLY A 4 -3.85 -0.38 -13.01
CA GLY A 4 -2.53 -0.57 -12.38
C GLY A 4 -2.30 -1.96 -11.75
N LEU A 5 -3.20 -2.95 -11.94
CA LEU A 5 -2.96 -4.31 -11.44
C LEU A 5 -1.74 -4.99 -12.11
N ASP A 6 -1.59 -4.83 -13.43
CA ASP A 6 -0.43 -5.38 -14.14
C ASP A 6 0.88 -4.71 -13.70
N ASP A 7 0.86 -3.38 -13.54
CA ASP A 7 2.00 -2.60 -13.03
C ASP A 7 2.34 -2.98 -11.57
N LEU A 8 1.33 -3.25 -10.74
CA LEU A 8 1.52 -3.75 -9.39
C LEU A 8 2.22 -5.11 -9.41
N ILE A 9 1.75 -6.06 -10.24
CA ILE A 9 2.39 -7.38 -10.37
C ILE A 9 3.83 -7.26 -10.85
N GLU A 10 4.13 -6.38 -11.81
CA GLU A 10 5.50 -6.13 -12.25
C GLU A 10 6.36 -5.55 -11.11
N THR A 11 5.80 -4.59 -10.36
CA THR A 11 6.43 -3.99 -9.20
C THR A 11 6.78 -5.05 -8.15
N LEU A 12 5.84 -5.94 -7.80
CA LEU A 12 6.06 -7.04 -6.86
C LEU A 12 7.17 -7.98 -7.35
N ARG A 13 7.16 -8.37 -8.62
CA ARG A 13 8.22 -9.21 -9.20
C ARG A 13 9.59 -8.53 -9.14
N ARG A 14 9.64 -7.20 -9.30
CA ARG A 14 10.88 -6.42 -9.17
C ARG A 14 11.36 -6.37 -7.73
N ARG A 15 10.47 -6.12 -6.78
CA ARG A 15 10.76 -6.14 -5.33
C ARG A 15 11.24 -7.51 -4.87
N GLY A 16 10.63 -8.60 -5.34
CA GLY A 16 11.03 -9.97 -5.00
C GLY A 16 12.45 -10.33 -5.45
N LYS A 17 12.98 -9.68 -6.50
CA LYS A 17 14.38 -9.85 -6.93
C LYS A 17 15.38 -9.09 -6.08
N ASN A 18 14.95 -8.03 -5.40
CA ASN A 18 15.81 -7.17 -4.58
C ASN A 18 15.02 -6.60 -3.38
N PRO A 19 14.62 -7.46 -2.42
CA PRO A 19 13.89 -7.03 -1.24
C PRO A 19 14.83 -6.27 -0.28
N VAL A 20 14.27 -5.36 0.50
CA VAL A 20 15.00 -4.62 1.56
C VAL A 20 15.50 -5.57 2.63
N ASP A 21 14.69 -6.57 2.99
CA ASP A 21 15.01 -7.59 3.98
C ASP A 21 14.22 -8.88 3.73
N GLU A 22 14.47 -9.90 4.57
CA GLU A 22 13.75 -11.18 4.49
C GLU A 22 12.25 -11.06 4.79
N ARG A 23 11.83 -10.02 5.53
CA ARG A 23 10.42 -9.82 5.86
C ARG A 23 9.68 -9.35 4.62
N GLU A 24 10.20 -8.37 3.91
CA GLU A 24 9.64 -7.94 2.63
C GLU A 24 9.66 -9.07 1.61
N ALA A 25 10.72 -9.89 1.55
CA ALA A 25 10.75 -11.05 0.65
C ALA A 25 9.53 -11.97 0.86
N ARG A 26 9.23 -12.32 2.13
CA ARG A 26 8.04 -13.11 2.49
C ARG A 26 6.73 -12.39 2.17
N SER A 27 6.68 -11.07 2.37
CA SER A 27 5.52 -10.26 2.01
C SER A 27 5.27 -10.27 0.52
N VAL A 28 6.29 -10.15 -0.32
CA VAL A 28 6.17 -10.24 -1.79
C VAL A 28 5.64 -11.61 -2.22
N ASP A 29 6.20 -12.70 -1.69
CA ASP A 29 5.75 -14.06 -2.03
C ASP A 29 4.28 -14.27 -1.65
N THR A 30 3.91 -13.82 -0.44
CA THR A 30 2.52 -13.91 0.03
C THR A 30 1.61 -13.05 -0.84
N PHE A 31 2.00 -11.81 -1.14
CA PHE A 31 1.20 -10.89 -1.94
C PHE A 31 0.95 -11.46 -3.35
N LEU A 32 1.98 -11.98 -4.02
CA LEU A 32 1.82 -12.62 -5.34
C LEU A 32 0.90 -13.85 -5.28
N ALA A 33 0.98 -14.67 -4.23
CA ALA A 33 0.11 -15.83 -4.05
C ALA A 33 -1.36 -15.42 -3.84
N GLU A 34 -1.61 -14.38 -3.05
CA GLU A 34 -2.95 -13.86 -2.81
C GLU A 34 -3.54 -13.22 -4.08
N LEU A 35 -2.76 -12.42 -4.81
CA LEU A 35 -3.22 -11.84 -6.10
C LEU A 35 -3.57 -12.91 -7.15
N ALA A 36 -2.95 -14.09 -7.09
CA ALA A 36 -3.27 -15.18 -8.01
C ALA A 36 -4.66 -15.80 -7.78
N ARG A 37 -5.26 -15.62 -6.58
CA ARG A 37 -6.58 -16.15 -6.22
C ARG A 37 -7.69 -15.09 -6.12
N LEU A 38 -7.34 -13.83 -5.88
CA LEU A 38 -8.31 -12.76 -5.65
C LEU A 38 -8.99 -12.32 -6.96
N GLU A 39 -10.32 -12.37 -7.00
CA GLU A 39 -11.09 -11.89 -8.15
C GLU A 39 -11.16 -10.35 -8.22
N ARG A 40 -11.26 -9.71 -7.05
CA ARG A 40 -11.37 -8.25 -6.91
C ARG A 40 -10.38 -7.74 -5.86
N PRO A 41 -9.07 -7.70 -6.19
CA PRO A 41 -8.02 -7.51 -5.19
C PRO A 41 -8.07 -6.16 -4.45
N PHE A 42 -8.72 -5.15 -5.02
CA PHE A 42 -8.79 -3.80 -4.44
C PHE A 42 -10.10 -3.54 -3.66
N ASP A 43 -11.06 -4.47 -3.70
CA ASP A 43 -12.34 -4.29 -3.02
C ASP A 43 -12.32 -4.97 -1.64
N GLU A 44 -12.29 -4.16 -0.56
CA GLU A 44 -12.35 -4.64 0.82
C GLU A 44 -13.64 -5.40 1.17
N HIS A 45 -14.70 -5.28 0.35
CA HIS A 45 -15.95 -6.00 0.53
C HIS A 45 -15.98 -7.35 -0.19
N ALA A 46 -15.04 -7.60 -1.10
CA ALA A 46 -14.99 -8.83 -1.88
C ALA A 46 -14.29 -9.98 -1.15
N ASP A 47 -13.21 -9.69 -0.40
CA ASP A 47 -12.43 -10.67 0.36
C ASP A 47 -11.83 -9.98 1.60
N PRO A 48 -11.71 -10.68 2.75
CA PRO A 48 -10.99 -10.14 3.92
C PRO A 48 -9.50 -9.92 3.66
N VAL A 49 -8.93 -10.42 2.56
CA VAL A 49 -7.58 -10.11 2.09
C VAL A 49 -7.66 -9.20 0.88
N HIS A 50 -7.11 -8.00 0.98
CA HIS A 50 -7.22 -6.98 -0.06
C HIS A 50 -6.01 -6.05 -0.08
N VAL A 51 -5.84 -5.34 -1.20
CA VAL A 51 -4.73 -4.41 -1.40
C VAL A 51 -5.03 -3.07 -0.75
N THR A 52 -4.02 -2.52 -0.08
CA THR A 52 -4.01 -1.13 0.38
C THR A 52 -2.79 -0.41 -0.18
N ALA A 53 -2.86 0.92 -0.24
CA ALA A 53 -1.75 1.75 -0.67
C ALA A 53 -1.42 2.80 0.38
N SER A 54 -0.13 3.00 0.64
CA SER A 54 0.36 3.96 1.63
C SER A 54 1.57 4.74 1.14
N ALA A 55 1.89 5.85 1.83
CA ALA A 55 2.97 6.75 1.42
C ALA A 55 3.92 7.08 2.58
N LEU A 56 5.22 6.99 2.32
CA LEU A 56 6.25 7.56 3.17
C LEU A 56 6.50 9.01 2.78
N ILE A 57 5.75 9.94 3.38
CA ILE A 57 5.87 11.36 3.02
C ILE A 57 7.11 11.96 3.68
N THR A 58 8.04 12.48 2.87
CA THR A 58 9.27 13.12 3.35
C THR A 58 9.33 14.59 2.97
N GLY A 59 10.03 15.39 3.78
CA GLY A 59 10.32 16.79 3.48
C GLY A 59 11.54 17.27 4.25
N ILE A 60 11.91 18.55 4.07
CA ILE A 60 13.12 19.12 4.66
C ILE A 60 13.16 19.06 6.21
N ARG A 61 12.00 18.90 6.86
CA ARG A 61 11.87 18.86 8.33
C ARG A 61 11.75 17.44 8.88
N GLY A 62 11.69 16.42 8.02
CA GLY A 62 11.55 15.02 8.42
C GLY A 62 10.45 14.27 7.67
N VAL A 63 9.91 13.25 8.32
CA VAL A 63 8.88 12.34 7.79
C VAL A 63 7.56 12.62 8.49
N ILE A 64 6.45 12.57 7.73
CA ILE A 64 5.11 12.71 8.29
C ILE A 64 4.57 11.33 8.67
N LEU A 65 4.10 11.21 9.90
CA LEU A 65 3.38 10.05 10.41
C LEU A 65 2.10 10.53 11.11
N LEU A 66 1.07 9.69 11.08
CA LEU A 66 -0.20 9.90 11.74
C LEU A 66 -0.24 9.10 13.04
N LYS A 67 -0.76 9.72 14.10
CA LYS A 67 -0.99 9.03 15.36
C LYS A 67 -2.36 8.36 15.34
N HIS A 68 -2.38 7.03 15.22
CA HIS A 68 -3.63 6.28 15.15
C HIS A 68 -4.41 6.41 16.47
N LYS A 69 -5.56 7.11 16.44
CA LYS A 69 -6.30 7.53 17.65
C LYS A 69 -6.63 6.38 18.61
N LYS A 70 -6.98 5.20 18.09
CA LYS A 70 -7.40 4.04 18.91
C LYS A 70 -6.22 3.16 19.37
N LEU A 71 -5.16 3.10 18.57
CA LEU A 71 -4.05 2.15 18.79
C LEU A 71 -2.85 2.82 19.46
N GLY A 72 -2.77 4.16 19.44
CA GLY A 72 -1.68 4.91 20.05
C GLY A 72 -0.34 4.81 19.32
N ILE A 73 -0.28 4.08 18.20
CA ILE A 73 0.90 3.90 17.36
C ILE A 73 1.01 5.00 16.30
N TRP A 74 2.21 5.19 15.77
CA TRP A 74 2.48 6.03 14.62
C TRP A 74 2.45 5.18 13.35
N VAL A 75 1.72 5.65 12.35
CA VAL A 75 1.57 4.98 11.05
C VAL A 75 1.77 5.98 9.93
N GLN A 76 2.23 5.51 8.78
CA GLN A 76 2.20 6.27 7.55
C GLN A 76 0.74 6.52 7.10
N PRO A 77 0.47 7.61 6.35
CA PRO A 77 -0.82 7.77 5.68
C PRO A 77 -1.07 6.69 4.63
N GLY A 78 -2.33 6.31 4.45
CA GLY A 78 -2.71 5.31 3.47
C GLY A 78 -4.03 4.61 3.80
N GLY A 79 -4.54 3.87 2.82
CA GLY A 79 -5.87 3.30 2.91
C GLY A 79 -6.23 2.40 1.73
N HIS A 80 -7.54 2.28 1.51
CA HIS A 80 -8.10 1.47 0.45
C HIS A 80 -7.94 2.15 -0.91
N ILE A 81 -7.98 1.34 -1.97
CA ILE A 81 -7.94 1.82 -3.35
C ILE A 81 -9.38 1.93 -3.83
N ASP A 82 -9.80 3.13 -4.22
CA ASP A 82 -11.16 3.36 -4.70
C ASP A 82 -11.35 2.80 -6.11
N GLU A 83 -12.60 2.55 -6.50
CA GLU A 83 -12.91 2.04 -7.83
C GLU A 83 -12.42 3.00 -8.93
N GLY A 84 -11.56 2.48 -9.81
CA GLY A 84 -11.01 3.25 -10.93
C GLY A 84 -9.67 3.91 -10.62
N GLU A 85 -9.14 3.80 -9.39
CA GLU A 85 -7.81 4.26 -9.04
C GLU A 85 -6.74 3.17 -9.23
N THR A 86 -5.53 3.61 -9.54
CA THR A 86 -4.30 2.83 -9.35
C THR A 86 -3.85 2.90 -7.89
N PRO A 87 -3.02 1.94 -7.40
CA PRO A 87 -2.47 2.03 -6.06
C PRO A 87 -1.70 3.33 -5.77
N ALA A 88 -1.01 3.88 -6.78
CA ALA A 88 -0.26 5.11 -6.63
C ALA A 88 -1.17 6.34 -6.46
N GLU A 89 -2.28 6.40 -7.22
CA GLU A 89 -3.29 7.45 -7.06
C GLU A 89 -3.95 7.38 -5.69
N ALA A 90 -4.30 6.18 -5.21
CA ALA A 90 -4.85 5.99 -3.88
C ALA A 90 -3.89 6.47 -2.77
N ALA A 91 -2.60 6.13 -2.86
CA ALA A 91 -1.60 6.60 -1.89
C ALA A 91 -1.49 8.14 -1.84
N VAL A 92 -1.61 8.81 -2.98
CA VAL A 92 -1.64 10.29 -3.06
C VAL A 92 -2.93 10.85 -2.47
N ARG A 93 -4.09 10.31 -2.84
CA ARG A 93 -5.39 10.75 -2.31
C ARG A 93 -5.44 10.62 -0.79
N GLU A 94 -5.17 9.43 -0.26
CA GLU A 94 -5.16 9.15 1.19
C GLU A 94 -4.20 10.08 1.93
N SER A 95 -3.00 10.31 1.38
CA SER A 95 -2.04 11.26 1.95
C SER A 95 -2.63 12.67 2.07
N ILE A 96 -3.31 13.16 1.04
CA ILE A 96 -3.92 14.49 1.04
C ILE A 96 -5.09 14.53 2.03
N GLU A 97 -5.95 13.51 2.04
CA GLU A 97 -7.13 13.44 2.91
C GLU A 97 -6.76 13.38 4.40
N GLU A 98 -5.78 12.55 4.76
CA GLU A 98 -5.42 12.33 6.17
C GLU A 98 -4.49 13.40 6.74
N THR A 99 -3.71 14.09 5.89
CA THR A 99 -2.74 15.12 6.33
C THR A 99 -3.19 16.55 6.02
N GLY A 100 -4.05 16.75 5.02
CA GLY A 100 -4.41 18.06 4.48
C GLY A 100 -3.29 18.74 3.67
N LEU A 101 -2.20 18.04 3.37
CA LEU A 101 -1.03 18.60 2.68
C LEU A 101 -1.01 18.21 1.20
N PRO A 102 -0.64 19.13 0.29
CA PRO A 102 -0.36 18.75 -1.08
C PRO A 102 0.92 17.89 -1.11
N VAL A 103 0.83 16.72 -1.74
CA VAL A 103 1.95 15.81 -1.95
C VAL A 103 2.10 15.48 -3.43
N THR A 104 3.28 15.00 -3.81
CA THR A 104 3.56 14.53 -5.16
C THR A 104 4.47 13.32 -5.07
N LEU A 105 4.14 12.27 -5.80
CA LEU A 105 4.99 11.08 -5.89
C LEU A 105 6.34 11.44 -6.48
N LEU A 106 7.42 10.98 -5.86
CA LEU A 106 8.75 11.15 -6.42
C LEU A 106 8.88 10.38 -7.74
N ASN A 107 8.28 9.19 -7.80
CA ASN A 107 8.12 8.39 -9.00
C ASN A 107 7.01 7.33 -8.76
N ASN A 108 6.60 6.65 -9.84
CA ASN A 108 5.55 5.63 -9.76
C ASN A 108 6.07 4.24 -9.32
N GLN A 109 7.17 4.17 -8.56
CA GLN A 109 7.72 2.90 -8.08
C GLN A 109 7.50 2.76 -6.58
N ALA A 110 7.00 1.59 -6.16
CA ALA A 110 6.90 1.28 -4.76
C ALA A 110 8.29 1.12 -4.12
N VAL A 111 8.45 1.70 -2.93
CA VAL A 111 9.66 1.64 -2.13
C VAL A 111 9.67 0.46 -1.17
N GLN A 112 8.50 -0.08 -0.82
CA GLN A 112 8.35 -1.23 0.06
C GLN A 112 7.04 -1.98 -0.19
N VAL A 113 7.06 -3.28 0.06
CA VAL A 113 5.88 -4.15 0.16
C VAL A 113 5.74 -4.70 1.58
N ASP A 114 4.52 -4.79 2.07
CA ASP A 114 4.22 -5.37 3.38
C ASP A 114 2.92 -6.18 3.36
N VAL A 115 2.85 -7.20 4.19
CA VAL A 115 1.61 -7.96 4.44
C VAL A 115 1.38 -7.98 5.95
N HIS A 116 0.25 -7.44 6.39
CA HIS A 116 -0.03 -7.28 7.82
C HIS A 116 -1.53 -7.33 8.16
N PRO A 117 -1.89 -7.59 9.43
CA PRO A 117 -3.28 -7.54 9.87
C PRO A 117 -3.87 -6.13 9.78
N GLY A 118 -5.01 -6.01 9.11
CA GLY A 118 -5.84 -4.83 9.08
C GLY A 118 -6.93 -4.83 10.18
N PRO A 119 -7.76 -3.78 10.25
CA PRO A 119 -8.91 -3.74 11.15
C PRO A 119 -9.94 -4.82 10.79
N ARG A 120 -10.82 -5.17 11.74
CA ARG A 120 -11.95 -6.11 11.54
C ARG A 120 -11.53 -7.52 11.09
N GLY A 121 -10.29 -7.94 11.33
CA GLY A 121 -9.79 -9.27 10.95
C GLY A 121 -9.38 -9.38 9.48
N HIS A 122 -9.26 -8.26 8.78
CA HIS A 122 -8.75 -8.23 7.40
C HIS A 122 -7.23 -8.45 7.40
N THR A 123 -6.69 -8.83 6.24
CA THR A 123 -5.26 -8.82 5.93
C THR A 123 -5.01 -7.83 4.83
N HIS A 124 -4.16 -6.85 5.09
CA HIS A 124 -3.76 -5.86 4.11
C HIS A 124 -2.54 -6.34 3.34
N LEU A 125 -2.63 -6.26 2.02
CA LEU A 125 -1.52 -6.40 1.10
C LEU A 125 -1.07 -4.98 0.72
N ASP A 126 -0.15 -4.43 1.49
CA ASP A 126 0.17 -3.00 1.50
C ASP A 126 1.35 -2.70 0.57
N ILE A 127 1.12 -1.83 -0.40
CA ILE A 127 2.14 -1.30 -1.31
C ILE A 127 2.49 0.14 -0.94
N ARG A 128 3.77 0.43 -0.74
CA ARG A 128 4.22 1.74 -0.22
C ARG A 128 4.95 2.56 -1.26
N PHE A 129 4.59 3.83 -1.36
CA PHE A 129 5.21 4.83 -2.24
C PHE A 129 5.95 5.91 -1.45
N LEU A 130 6.70 6.76 -2.15
CA LEU A 130 7.53 7.85 -1.61
C LEU A 130 7.20 9.19 -2.27
#